data_AF-A0A944NSQ0-F1
#
_entry.id   AF-A0A944NSQ0-F1
#
_cell.length_a   1.000
_cell.length_b   1.000
_cell.length_c   1.000
_cell.angle_alpha   90.00
_cell.angle_beta   90.00
_cell.angle_gamma   90.00
#
_symmetry.space_group_name_H-M   'P 1'
#
loop_
_entity.id
_entity.type
_entity.pdbx_description
1 polymer ?
#
loop_
_entity_poly.entity_id
_entity_poly.type
_entity_poly.pdbx_seq_one_letter_code
_entity_poly.pdbx_strand_id
1 'polypeptide(L)'
;MQRVLVAAIAGTIFGLGLAVSGMINPAKVIGFLDFAGNWDPTLILVLGGAVGTTGVFFPHIFRREKPMFDTAFHLPANTAIEPPLLIGAGLFG
;
A
#
# COMPACT_ATOMS: atom_id res chain seq x y z
N MET A 1 23.32 -4.83 -7.91
CA MET A 1 22.86 -3.75 -8.82
C MET A 1 21.40 -3.91 -9.26
N GLN A 2 20.99 -5.07 -9.80
CA GLN A 2 19.62 -5.29 -10.31
C GLN A 2 18.50 -4.95 -9.30
N ARG A 3 18.65 -5.36 -8.03
CA ARG A 3 17.68 -5.05 -6.95
C ARG A 3 17.44 -3.54 -6.77
N VAL A 4 18.49 -2.73 -6.85
CA VAL A 4 18.39 -1.25 -6.71
C VAL A 4 17.66 -0.65 -7.90
N LEU A 5 17.96 -1.10 -9.12
CA LEU A 5 17.29 -0.62 -10.32
C LEU A 5 15.79 -0.94 -10.31
N VAL A 6 15.43 -2.18 -9.96
CA VAL A 6 14.01 -2.59 -9.85
C VAL A 6 13.30 -1.80 -8.75
N ALA A 7 13.95 -1.58 -7.59
CA ALA A 7 13.39 -0.77 -6.51
C ALA A 7 13.18 0.69 -6.93
N ALA A 8 14.12 1.28 -7.68
CA ALA A 8 13.98 2.63 -8.20
C ALA A 8 12.81 2.73 -9.19
N ILE A 9 12.70 1.80 -10.14
CA ILE A 9 11.59 1.75 -11.10
C ILE A 9 10.24 1.61 -10.37
N ALA A 10 10.15 0.67 -9.41
CA ALA A 10 8.94 0.47 -8.63
C ALA A 10 8.56 1.73 -7.81
N GLY A 11 9.54 2.37 -7.17
CA GLY A 11 9.35 3.62 -6.43
C GLY A 11 8.90 4.77 -7.31
N THR A 12 9.45 4.90 -8.53
CA THR A 12 9.00 5.91 -9.51
C THR A 12 7.58 5.65 -9.97
N ILE A 13 7.22 4.40 -10.31
CA ILE A 13 5.84 4.04 -10.71
C ILE A 13 4.87 4.35 -9.57
N PHE A 14 5.22 3.98 -8.34
CA PHE A 14 4.41 4.24 -7.16
C PHE A 14 4.22 5.76 -6.94
N GLY A 15 5.31 6.54 -6.94
CA GLY A 15 5.25 7.98 -6.76
C GLY A 15 4.44 8.70 -7.85
N LEU A 16 4.58 8.28 -9.11
CA LEU A 16 3.75 8.78 -10.22
C LEU A 16 2.28 8.44 -10.00
N GLY A 17 1.98 7.22 -9.54
CA GLY A 17 0.63 6.81 -9.16
C GLY A 17 0.04 7.68 -8.05
N LEU A 18 0.81 8.00 -7.00
CA LEU A 18 0.40 8.92 -5.93
C LEU A 18 0.08 10.32 -6.46
N ALA A 19 0.92 10.84 -7.36
CA ALA A 19 0.75 12.17 -7.94
C ALA A 19 -0.50 12.24 -8.84
N VAL A 20 -0.67 11.27 -9.74
CA VAL A 20 -1.80 11.21 -10.68
C VAL A 20 -3.12 10.97 -9.95
N SER A 21 -3.12 10.12 -8.92
CA SER A 21 -4.31 9.87 -8.10
C SER A 21 -4.71 11.03 -7.18
N GLY A 22 -3.83 12.02 -6.99
CA GLY A 22 -4.06 13.13 -6.07
C GLY A 22 -3.96 12.76 -4.59
N MET A 23 -3.47 11.55 -4.24
CA MET A 23 -3.32 11.12 -2.84
C MET A 23 -2.27 11.92 -2.06
N ILE A 24 -1.44 12.70 -2.75
CA ILE A 24 -0.51 13.65 -2.12
C ILE A 24 -1.27 14.82 -1.48
N ASN A 25 -2.51 15.09 -1.89
CA ASN A 25 -3.35 16.13 -1.32
C ASN A 25 -4.18 15.56 -0.13
N PRO A 26 -3.98 16.03 1.12
CA PRO A 26 -4.75 15.56 2.27
C PRO A 26 -6.25 15.79 2.13
N ALA A 27 -6.68 16.84 1.42
CA ALA A 27 -8.09 17.13 1.22
C ALA A 27 -8.83 16.02 0.43
N LYS A 28 -8.13 15.32 -0.47
CA LYS A 28 -8.66 14.15 -1.19
C LYS A 28 -8.98 13.01 -0.23
N VAL A 29 -8.07 12.75 0.71
CA VAL A 29 -8.21 11.68 1.71
C VAL A 29 -9.31 12.02 2.69
N ILE A 30 -9.34 13.25 3.21
CA ILE A 30 -10.38 13.73 4.13
C ILE A 30 -11.76 13.68 3.44
N GLY A 31 -11.88 14.15 2.20
CA GLY A 31 -13.13 14.10 1.45
C GLY A 31 -13.65 12.68 1.22
N PHE A 32 -12.77 11.70 1.08
CA PHE A 32 -13.18 10.28 1.01
C PHE A 32 -13.65 9.72 2.35
N LEU A 33 -13.12 10.21 3.47
CA LEU A 33 -13.54 9.79 4.81
C LEU A 33 -14.80 10.52 5.30
N ASP A 34 -15.15 11.65 4.68
CA ASP A 34 -16.32 12.46 5.03
C ASP A 34 -17.63 11.87 4.48
N PHE A 35 -18.01 10.69 4.96
CA PHE A 35 -19.25 10.01 4.58
C PHE A 35 -20.53 10.78 4.98
N ALA A 36 -20.43 11.68 5.98
CA ALA A 36 -21.57 12.43 6.51
C ALA A 36 -21.73 13.82 5.88
N GLY A 37 -20.72 14.29 5.13
CA GLY A 37 -20.69 15.60 4.49
C GLY A 37 -20.56 15.50 2.97
N ASN A 38 -19.55 16.17 2.41
CA ASN A 38 -19.35 16.23 0.97
C ASN A 38 -18.42 15.10 0.50
N TRP A 39 -18.94 13.88 0.58
CA TRP A 39 -18.16 12.67 0.30
C TRP A 39 -17.62 12.64 -1.13
N ASP A 40 -16.29 12.45 -1.26
CA ASP A 40 -15.60 12.23 -2.54
C ASP A 40 -15.24 10.74 -2.74
N PRO A 41 -16.00 9.98 -3.53
CA PRO A 41 -15.77 8.55 -3.72
C PRO A 41 -14.61 8.23 -4.67
N THR A 42 -13.92 9.23 -5.26
CA THR A 42 -12.89 8.99 -6.28
C THR A 42 -11.75 8.10 -5.76
N LEU A 43 -11.43 8.17 -4.46
CA LEU A 43 -10.37 7.33 -3.86
C LEU A 43 -10.72 5.83 -3.85
N ILE A 44 -11.99 5.44 -4.02
CA ILE A 44 -12.38 4.03 -4.15
C ILE A 44 -11.70 3.37 -5.34
N LEU A 45 -11.54 4.07 -6.48
CA LEU A 45 -10.88 3.50 -7.65
C LEU A 45 -9.41 3.22 -7.39
N VAL A 46 -8.75 4.08 -6.63
CA VAL A 46 -7.34 3.96 -6.27
C VAL A 46 -7.14 2.83 -5.26
N LEU A 47 -7.94 2.82 -4.19
CA LEU A 47 -7.95 1.76 -3.17
C LEU A 47 -8.32 0.40 -3.78
N GLY A 48 -9.38 0.37 -4.59
CA GLY A 48 -9.85 -0.82 -5.29
C GLY A 48 -8.80 -1.35 -6.27
N GLY A 49 -8.11 -0.47 -7.00
CA GLY A 49 -6.99 -0.85 -7.86
C GLY A 49 -5.84 -1.47 -7.05
N ALA A 50 -5.46 -0.86 -5.94
CA ALA A 50 -4.39 -1.37 -5.07
C ALA A 50 -4.75 -2.71 -4.43
N VAL A 51 -5.94 -2.82 -3.82
CA VAL A 51 -6.44 -4.04 -3.18
C VAL A 51 -6.69 -5.15 -4.21
N GLY A 52 -7.30 -4.83 -5.35
CA GLY A 52 -7.55 -5.80 -6.42
C GLY A 52 -6.25 -6.34 -7.02
N THR A 53 -5.29 -5.46 -7.32
CA THR A 53 -3.98 -5.86 -7.85
C THR A 53 -3.26 -6.75 -6.84
N THR A 54 -3.13 -6.32 -5.59
CA THR A 54 -2.45 -7.12 -4.55
C THR A 54 -3.16 -8.43 -4.29
N GLY A 55 -4.49 -8.44 -4.18
CA GLY A 55 -5.31 -9.64 -3.99
C GLY A 55 -5.15 -10.67 -5.11
N VAL A 56 -4.99 -10.24 -6.36
CA VAL A 56 -4.78 -11.12 -7.51
C VAL A 56 -3.34 -11.64 -7.55
N PHE A 57 -2.34 -10.79 -7.36
CA PHE A 57 -0.94 -11.15 -7.59
C PHE A 57 -0.24 -11.77 -6.37
N PHE A 58 -0.54 -11.32 -5.15
CA PHE A 58 0.17 -11.81 -3.94
C PHE A 58 0.03 -13.31 -3.72
N PRO A 59 -1.16 -13.94 -3.86
CA PRO A 59 -1.27 -15.39 -3.74
C PRO A 59 -0.37 -16.14 -4.73
N HIS A 60 -0.19 -15.59 -5.94
CA HIS A 60 0.68 -16.17 -6.95
C HIS A 60 2.17 -15.91 -6.68
N ILE A 61 2.50 -14.75 -6.10
CA ILE A 61 3.87 -14.40 -5.71
C ILE A 61 4.34 -15.28 -4.56
N PHE A 62 3.52 -15.45 -3.52
CA PHE A 62 3.87 -16.25 -2.34
C PHE A 62 3.84 -17.76 -2.56
N ARG A 63 3.37 -18.23 -3.73
CA ARG A 63 3.57 -19.63 -4.17
C ARG A 63 5.00 -19.92 -4.61
N ARG A 64 5.80 -18.89 -4.90
CA ARG A 64 7.22 -19.07 -5.24
C ARG A 64 8.01 -19.33 -3.96
N GLU A 65 9.07 -20.12 -4.06
CA GLU A 65 9.96 -20.37 -2.91
C GLU A 65 10.73 -19.11 -2.48
N LYS A 66 11.06 -18.24 -3.44
CA LYS A 66 11.82 -17.00 -3.23
C LYS A 66 11.36 -15.89 -4.18
N PRO A 67 11.57 -14.61 -3.82
CA PRO A 67 11.35 -13.50 -4.74
C PRO A 67 12.34 -13.53 -5.91
N MET A 68 12.00 -12.84 -7.00
CA MET A 68 12.82 -12.85 -8.22
C MET A 68 14.19 -12.16 -8.07
N PHE A 69 14.31 -11.21 -7.14
CA PHE A 69 15.47 -10.35 -6.97
C PHE A 69 16.06 -10.39 -5.55
N ASP A 70 15.71 -11.41 -4.76
CA ASP A 70 16.27 -11.65 -3.43
C ASP A 70 16.40 -13.17 -3.14
N THR A 71 17.02 -13.52 -2.02
CA THR A 71 17.25 -14.92 -1.64
C THR A 71 16.08 -15.54 -0.88
N ALA A 72 15.28 -14.74 -0.17
CA ALA A 72 14.14 -15.18 0.61
C ALA A 72 13.08 -14.08 0.77
N PHE A 73 11.87 -14.46 1.17
CA PHE A 73 10.86 -13.49 1.63
C PHE A 73 11.14 -13.07 3.07
N HIS A 74 11.18 -11.77 3.32
CA HIS A 74 11.36 -11.19 4.66
C HIS A 74 10.01 -10.78 5.26
N LEU A 75 9.23 -11.76 5.69
CA LEU A 75 7.93 -11.52 6.32
C LEU A 75 8.09 -11.23 7.82
N PRO A 76 7.24 -10.37 8.43
CA PRO A 76 7.25 -10.16 9.87
C PRO A 76 6.99 -11.47 10.62
N ALA A 77 7.85 -11.79 11.60
CA ALA A 77 7.68 -12.95 12.46
C ALA A 77 6.62 -12.73 13.56
N ASN A 78 6.39 -11.46 13.94
CA ASN A 78 5.39 -11.10 14.92
C ASN A 78 4.07 -10.73 14.22
N THR A 79 3.05 -11.56 14.43
CA THR A 79 1.66 -11.33 13.97
C THR A 79 0.71 -11.05 15.12
N ALA A 80 1.21 -10.91 16.35
CA ALA A 80 0.40 -10.61 17.51
C ALA A 80 -0.10 -9.16 17.46
N ILE A 81 -1.37 -8.97 17.77
CA ILE A 81 -1.96 -7.63 17.95
C ILE A 81 -1.75 -7.24 19.40
N GLU A 82 -0.77 -6.36 19.65
CA GLU A 82 -0.39 -5.93 20.98
C GLU A 82 -0.80 -4.49 21.28
N PRO A 83 -0.96 -4.10 22.56
CA PRO A 83 -1.33 -2.74 22.93
C PRO A 83 -0.46 -1.62 22.31
N PRO A 84 0.88 -1.77 22.18
CA PRO A 84 1.70 -0.77 21.50
C PRO A 84 1.33 -0.57 20.02
N LEU A 85 0.92 -1.63 19.32
CA LEU A 85 0.47 -1.55 17.93
C LEU A 85 -0.84 -0.76 17.83
N LEU A 86 -1.80 -1.06 18.72
CA LEU A 86 -3.09 -0.37 18.75
C LEU A 86 -2.93 1.11 19.09
N ILE A 87 -2.13 1.42 20.12
CA ILE A 87 -1.86 2.80 20.54
C ILE A 87 -1.14 3.56 19.43
N GLY A 88 -0.08 2.97 18.84
CA GLY A 88 0.66 3.60 17.75
C GLY A 88 -0.19 3.85 16.51
N ALA A 89 -1.04 2.89 16.13
CA ALA A 89 -1.97 3.04 15.01
C ALA A 89 -2.99 4.14 15.27
N GLY A 90 -3.52 4.25 16.49
CA GLY A 90 -4.48 5.29 16.86
C GLY A 90 -3.88 6.69 17.00
N LEU A 91 -2.58 6.81 17.32
CA LEU A 91 -1.89 8.11 17.40
C LEU A 91 -1.41 8.63 16.05
N PHE A 92 -1.06 7.74 15.13
CA PHE A 92 -0.50 8.09 13.82
C PHE A 92 -1.56 8.20 12.73
N GLY A 93 -2.59 7.34 12.78
CA GLY A 93 -3.75 7.42 11.89
C GLY A 93 -4.58 8.65 12.15
#